data_AF-A0A372QP40-F1
#
_entry.id   AF-A0A372QP40-F1
#
_cell.length_a   1.000
_cell.length_b   1.000
_cell.length_c   1.000
_cell.angle_alpha   90.00
_cell.angle_beta   90.00
_cell.angle_gamma   90.00
#
_symmetry.space_group_name_H-M   'P 1'
#
loop_
_entity.id
_entity.type
_entity.pdbx_description
1 polymer ?
#
loop_
_entity_poly.entity_id
_entity_poly.type
_entity_poly.pdbx_seq_one_letter_code
_entity_poly.pdbx_strand_id
1 'polypeptide(L)'
;MQRPISFTYIIIVTICSLMNIIALMPATKAYEVLLRNWGGYSGAWCCVWQEDYQRNFITFIPSNVRDKDYYCFSCATFDGMEEHGADLRNGILTYHTIDNTTTYWVDLGIDTTSAYADTNEGGYNRDTCFHVYGDFKVAELNEAPYDECQKIRDPR
;
A
#
# COMPACT_ATOMS: atom_id res chain seq x y z
N MET A 1 -20.44 38.71 -41.97
CA MET A 1 -20.65 39.33 -40.64
C MET A 1 -20.22 38.34 -39.58
N GLN A 2 -19.04 38.55 -38.99
CA GLN A 2 -18.41 37.65 -38.02
C GLN A 2 -18.78 38.15 -36.62
N ARG A 3 -19.51 37.34 -35.85
CA ARG A 3 -19.91 37.70 -34.48
C ARG A 3 -18.66 37.66 -33.58
N PRO A 4 -18.42 38.67 -32.73
CA PRO A 4 -17.28 38.64 -31.83
C PRO A 4 -17.48 37.54 -30.79
N ILE A 5 -16.50 36.65 -30.69
CA ILE A 5 -16.44 35.64 -29.64
C ILE A 5 -16.21 36.40 -28.34
N SER A 6 -17.19 36.36 -27.42
CA SER A 6 -17.10 37.04 -26.14
C SER A 6 -15.92 36.48 -25.33
N PHE A 7 -15.06 37.37 -24.82
CA PHE A 7 -13.93 37.02 -23.94
C PHE A 7 -14.35 36.14 -22.76
N THR A 8 -15.61 36.26 -22.31
CA THR A 8 -16.19 35.41 -21.25
C THR A 8 -16.25 33.94 -21.66
N TYR A 9 -16.50 33.64 -22.94
CA TYR A 9 -16.59 32.26 -23.44
C TYR A 9 -15.22 31.58 -23.45
N ILE A 10 -14.17 32.32 -23.80
CA ILE A 10 -12.78 31.81 -23.83
C ILE A 10 -12.30 31.49 -22.40
N ILE A 11 -12.61 32.35 -21.42
CA ILE A 11 -12.26 32.15 -20.01
C ILE A 11 -12.99 30.94 -19.42
N ILE A 12 -14.29 30.77 -19.70
CA ILE A 12 -15.05 29.62 -19.20
C ILE A 12 -14.52 28.31 -19.80
N VAL A 13 -14.23 28.27 -21.10
CA VAL A 13 -13.67 27.06 -21.74
C VAL A 13 -12.29 26.74 -21.17
N THR A 14 -11.41 27.73 -20.96
CA THR A 14 -10.07 27.47 -20.37
C THR A 14 -10.16 27.03 -18.91
N ILE A 15 -11.03 27.61 -18.08
CA ILE A 15 -11.23 27.18 -16.70
C ILE A 15 -11.84 25.77 -16.65
N CYS A 16 -12.85 25.47 -17.47
CA CYS A 16 -13.42 24.11 -17.54
C CYS A 16 -12.42 23.08 -18.11
N SER A 17 -11.53 23.48 -19.01
CA SER A 17 -10.44 22.62 -19.51
C SER A 17 -9.40 22.35 -18.43
N LEU A 18 -9.04 23.36 -17.63
CA LEU A 18 -8.12 23.23 -16.49
C LEU A 18 -8.74 22.39 -15.36
N MET A 19 -10.02 22.57 -15.07
CA MET A 19 -10.74 21.81 -14.04
C MET A 19 -10.97 20.34 -14.43
N ASN A 20 -11.10 20.04 -15.73
CA ASN A 20 -11.19 18.66 -16.22
C ASN A 20 -9.85 17.91 -16.27
N ILE A 21 -8.71 18.61 -16.21
CA ILE A 21 -7.39 17.95 -16.13
C ILE A 21 -7.13 17.43 -14.70
N ILE A 22 -7.71 18.08 -13.67
CA ILE A 22 -7.49 17.69 -12.27
C ILE A 22 -8.48 16.59 -11.81
N ALA A 23 -9.63 16.45 -12.47
CA ALA A 23 -10.71 15.57 -12.01
C ALA A 23 -10.82 14.20 -12.73
N LEU A 24 -9.85 13.85 -13.59
CA LEU A 24 -9.79 12.56 -14.29
C LEU A 24 -8.34 12.09 -14.42
N MET A 25 -7.60 12.06 -13.31
CA MET A 25 -6.56 11.04 -13.23
C MET A 25 -7.33 9.70 -13.27
N PRO A 26 -7.01 8.78 -14.21
CA PRO A 26 -7.37 7.40 -13.99
C PRO A 26 -6.92 7.06 -12.57
N ALA A 27 -7.63 6.23 -11.82
CA ALA A 27 -7.01 5.56 -10.69
C ALA A 27 -5.75 4.90 -11.25
N THR A 28 -4.61 5.58 -11.11
CA THR A 28 -3.32 5.13 -11.59
C THR A 28 -3.13 3.86 -10.81
N LYS A 29 -3.25 2.72 -11.50
CA LYS A 29 -3.10 1.40 -10.88
C LYS A 29 -1.89 1.52 -9.97
N ALA A 30 -2.04 1.25 -8.68
CA ALA A 30 -0.91 1.08 -7.81
C ALA A 30 -0.39 -0.35 -7.99
N TYR A 31 0.87 -0.61 -7.64
CA TYR A 31 1.26 -1.99 -7.41
C TYR A 31 0.55 -2.50 -6.17
N GLU A 32 0.02 -3.71 -6.27
CA GLU A 32 -0.61 -4.40 -5.17
C GLU A 32 0.42 -5.26 -4.43
N VAL A 33 0.46 -5.14 -3.11
CA VAL A 33 1.31 -5.95 -2.24
C VAL A 33 0.40 -6.77 -1.32
N LEU A 34 0.38 -8.08 -1.53
CA LEU A 34 -0.40 -9.02 -0.72
C LEU A 34 0.45 -9.59 0.40
N LEU A 35 -0.08 -9.60 1.61
CA LEU A 35 0.58 -10.17 2.76
C LEU A 35 -0.23 -11.32 3.30
N ARG A 36 0.45 -12.41 3.63
CA ARG A 36 -0.11 -13.55 4.33
C ARG A 36 0.65 -13.76 5.64
N ASN A 37 -0.09 -13.76 6.74
CA ASN A 37 0.49 -13.97 8.07
C ASN A 37 0.90 -15.45 8.21
N TRP A 38 2.15 -15.69 8.62
CA TRP A 38 2.71 -17.03 8.89
C TRP A 38 2.92 -17.30 10.39
N GLY A 39 2.29 -16.49 11.23
CA GLY A 39 2.43 -16.50 12.67
C GLY A 39 3.63 -15.70 13.15
N GLY A 40 3.86 -15.79 14.45
CA GLY A 40 4.87 -14.99 15.11
C GLY A 40 4.59 -14.83 16.60
N TYR A 41 5.36 -13.99 17.25
CA TYR A 41 5.20 -13.68 18.66
C TYR A 41 4.05 -12.69 18.88
N SER A 42 3.01 -13.08 19.63
CA SER A 42 1.84 -12.24 19.89
C SER A 42 2.13 -11.01 20.74
N GLY A 43 3.27 -10.99 21.46
CA GLY A 43 3.74 -9.84 22.22
C GLY A 43 4.58 -8.85 21.40
N ALA A 44 4.72 -9.06 20.09
CA ALA A 44 5.40 -8.16 19.16
C ALA A 44 4.40 -7.47 18.22
N TRP A 45 4.75 -6.26 17.80
CA TRP A 45 4.07 -5.52 16.74
C TRP A 45 4.89 -5.57 15.46
N CYS A 46 4.24 -5.95 14.37
CA CYS A 46 4.80 -6.00 13.04
C CYS A 46 4.21 -4.84 12.23
N CYS A 47 5.06 -4.09 11.56
CA CYS A 47 4.68 -2.95 10.74
C CYS A 47 5.25 -3.15 9.34
N VAL A 48 4.40 -3.05 8.33
CA VAL A 48 4.81 -3.21 6.92
C VAL A 48 4.57 -1.93 6.16
N TRP A 49 5.53 -1.56 5.31
CA TRP A 49 5.40 -0.41 4.42
C TRP A 49 6.18 -0.62 3.11
N GLN A 50 5.99 0.29 2.17
CA GLN A 50 6.70 0.33 0.90
C GLN A 50 7.49 1.63 0.76
N GLU A 51 8.70 1.51 0.24
CA GLU A 51 9.61 2.62 -0.06
C GLU A 51 10.12 2.56 -1.50
N ASP A 52 10.52 3.71 -2.04
CA ASP A 52 11.27 3.78 -3.29
C ASP A 52 12.78 3.56 -3.06
N TYR A 53 13.55 3.60 -4.15
CA TYR A 53 15.01 3.41 -4.09
C TYR A 53 15.77 4.45 -3.26
N GLN A 54 15.15 5.61 -2.98
CA GLN A 54 15.71 6.68 -2.16
C GLN A 54 15.26 6.60 -0.71
N ARG A 55 14.52 5.55 -0.31
CA ARG A 55 13.90 5.40 1.01
C ARG A 55 12.76 6.40 1.24
N ASN A 56 12.14 6.92 0.19
CA ASN A 56 10.91 7.70 0.34
C ASN A 56 9.74 6.75 0.56
N PHE A 57 8.91 7.06 1.54
CA PHE A 57 7.68 6.33 1.80
C PHE A 57 6.69 6.47 0.64
N ILE A 58 6.23 5.33 0.11
CA ILE A 58 5.31 5.26 -1.02
C ILE A 58 4.15 4.29 -0.81
N THR A 59 3.88 3.87 0.43
CA THR A 59 2.64 3.14 0.74
C THR A 59 1.46 4.08 0.61
N PHE A 60 0.41 3.64 -0.07
CA PHE A 60 -0.86 4.34 -0.08
C PHE A 60 -1.62 4.09 1.23
N ILE A 61 -1.77 5.16 2.03
CA ILE A 61 -2.63 5.17 3.21
C ILE A 61 -3.92 5.95 2.89
N PRO A 62 -5.10 5.28 2.90
CA PRO A 62 -6.37 5.96 2.71
C PRO A 62 -6.62 7.03 3.78
N SER A 63 -7.19 8.18 3.39
CA SER A 63 -7.40 9.33 4.27
C SER A 63 -8.37 9.09 5.43
N ASN A 64 -9.14 8.00 5.40
CA ASN A 64 -10.01 7.56 6.48
C ASN A 64 -9.28 6.78 7.59
N VAL A 65 -8.02 6.39 7.38
CA VAL A 65 -7.16 5.78 8.40
C VAL A 65 -6.50 6.90 9.20
N ARG A 66 -6.87 7.04 10.48
CA ARG A 66 -6.33 8.10 11.35
C ARG A 66 -4.89 7.78 11.79
N ASP A 67 -4.07 8.83 11.79
CA ASP A 67 -2.82 8.94 12.56
C ASP A 67 -1.80 7.80 12.36
N LYS A 68 -1.64 7.29 11.13
CA LYS A 68 -0.62 6.27 10.85
C LYS A 68 0.10 6.51 9.54
N ASP A 69 1.43 6.58 9.65
CA ASP A 69 2.35 6.56 8.51
C ASP A 69 2.50 5.15 7.94
N TYR A 70 2.01 4.09 8.60
CA TYR A 70 2.04 2.71 8.10
C TYR A 70 1.11 1.82 8.94
N TYR A 71 0.80 0.64 8.41
CA TYR A 71 -0.08 -0.32 9.07
C TYR A 71 0.74 -1.26 9.96
N CYS A 72 0.39 -1.29 11.26
CA CYS A 72 0.95 -2.25 12.21
C CYS A 72 -0.14 -3.17 12.76
N PHE A 73 0.24 -4.43 12.95
CA PHE A 73 -0.58 -5.52 13.45
C PHE A 73 0.20 -6.34 14.47
N SER A 74 -0.48 -7.20 15.23
CA SER A 74 0.22 -8.21 16.03
C SER A 74 1.00 -9.14 15.11
N CYS A 75 2.27 -9.42 15.39
CA CYS A 75 3.03 -10.34 14.54
C CYS A 75 2.39 -11.73 14.42
N ALA A 76 1.56 -12.12 15.39
CA ALA A 76 0.87 -13.41 15.39
C ALA A 76 -0.36 -13.49 14.46
N THR A 77 -0.99 -12.37 14.10
CA THR A 77 -2.27 -12.36 13.34
C THR A 77 -2.57 -11.00 12.70
N PHE A 78 -3.39 -11.00 11.65
CA PHE A 78 -3.94 -9.78 11.05
C PHE A 78 -5.30 -9.36 11.65
N ASP A 79 -5.78 -10.06 12.68
CA ASP A 79 -7.11 -9.78 13.27
C ASP A 79 -7.25 -8.31 13.70
N GLY A 80 -8.37 -7.68 13.30
CA GLY A 80 -8.70 -6.29 13.63
C GLY A 80 -8.12 -5.24 12.68
N MET A 81 -7.35 -5.64 11.66
CA MET A 81 -6.79 -4.71 10.69
C MET A 81 -7.86 -4.01 9.83
N GLU A 82 -8.98 -4.68 9.58
CA GLU A 82 -10.15 -4.14 8.90
C GLU A 82 -10.79 -2.97 9.67
N GLU A 83 -10.71 -2.96 11.01
CA GLU A 83 -11.22 -1.86 11.85
C GLU A 83 -10.37 -0.58 11.68
N HIS A 84 -9.13 -0.75 11.23
CA HIS A 84 -8.20 0.33 10.90
C HIS A 84 -8.25 0.72 9.41
N GLY A 85 -9.24 0.24 8.66
CA GLY A 85 -9.43 0.58 7.25
C GLY A 85 -8.49 -0.16 6.30
N ALA A 86 -7.75 -1.15 6.78
CA ALA A 86 -6.93 -2.00 5.92
C ALA A 86 -7.82 -3.01 5.16
N ASP A 87 -7.42 -3.35 3.95
CA ASP A 87 -8.15 -4.31 3.12
C ASP A 87 -7.71 -5.74 3.46
N LEU A 88 -8.44 -6.38 4.38
CA LEU A 88 -8.24 -7.76 4.79
C LEU A 88 -9.37 -8.64 4.25
N ARG A 89 -9.03 -9.60 3.38
CA ARG A 89 -10.00 -10.57 2.82
C ARG A 89 -9.42 -11.96 2.86
N ASN A 90 -10.16 -12.91 3.43
CA ASN A 90 -9.75 -14.32 3.53
C ASN A 90 -8.33 -14.52 4.10
N GLY A 91 -7.95 -13.69 5.08
CA GLY A 91 -6.63 -13.75 5.73
C GLY A 91 -5.48 -13.13 4.91
N ILE A 92 -5.76 -12.49 3.78
CA ILE A 92 -4.80 -11.74 2.97
C ILE A 92 -4.99 -10.25 3.19
N LEU A 93 -3.94 -9.60 3.69
CA LEU A 93 -3.91 -8.17 3.87
C LEU A 93 -3.35 -7.51 2.61
N THR A 94 -4.04 -6.50 2.08
CA THR A 94 -3.71 -5.86 0.80
C THR A 94 -3.21 -4.44 1.02
N TYR A 95 -2.02 -4.16 0.51
CA TYR A 95 -1.39 -2.85 0.48
C TYR A 95 -1.27 -2.41 -0.96
N HIS A 96 -1.13 -1.10 -1.14
CA HIS A 96 -0.91 -0.49 -2.44
C HIS A 96 0.23 0.50 -2.32
N THR A 97 1.04 0.62 -3.37
CA THR A 97 1.91 1.79 -3.54
C THR A 97 1.10 3.03 -3.92
N ILE A 98 1.68 4.22 -3.92
CA ILE A 98 1.01 5.44 -4.41
C ILE A 98 0.84 5.45 -5.94
N ASP A 99 1.65 4.69 -6.67
CA ASP A 99 1.65 4.58 -8.14
C ASP A 99 2.23 3.23 -8.62
N ASN A 100 2.07 2.86 -9.89
CA ASN A 100 2.66 1.65 -10.51
C ASN A 100 3.82 1.93 -11.48
N THR A 101 4.54 3.01 -11.28
CA THR A 101 5.67 3.41 -12.11
C THR A 101 6.98 3.41 -11.35
N THR A 102 6.90 3.60 -10.04
CA THR A 102 8.02 3.66 -9.12
C THR A 102 8.39 2.24 -8.69
N THR A 103 9.64 1.85 -8.95
CA THR A 103 10.20 0.61 -8.39
C THR A 103 10.17 0.71 -6.87
N TYR A 104 9.72 -0.35 -6.21
CA TYR A 104 9.53 -0.34 -4.76
C TYR A 104 10.24 -1.48 -4.04
N TRP A 105 10.41 -1.26 -2.74
CA TRP A 105 10.83 -2.21 -1.73
C TRP A 105 9.72 -2.34 -0.71
N VAL A 106 9.62 -3.51 -0.09
CA VAL A 106 8.72 -3.80 1.02
C VAL A 106 9.58 -3.98 2.25
N ASP A 107 9.25 -3.21 3.28
CA ASP A 107 9.91 -3.23 4.56
C ASP A 107 8.98 -3.87 5.59
N LEU A 108 9.57 -4.67 6.48
CA LEU A 108 8.91 -5.19 7.67
C LEU A 108 9.75 -4.81 8.86
N GLY A 109 9.20 -4.00 9.75
CA GLY A 109 9.78 -3.67 11.05
C GLY A 109 9.02 -4.39 12.16
N ILE A 110 9.76 -4.84 13.17
CA ILE A 110 9.20 -5.52 14.33
C ILE A 110 9.65 -4.80 15.58
N ASP A 111 8.66 -4.39 16.37
CA ASP A 111 8.89 -3.75 17.66
C ASP A 111 8.44 -4.67 18.80
N THR A 112 9.36 -4.85 19.74
CA THR A 112 9.10 -5.43 21.05
C THR A 112 9.68 -4.50 22.10
N THR A 113 9.20 -4.57 23.34
CA THR A 113 9.63 -3.71 24.46
C THR A 113 11.16 -3.65 24.66
N SER A 114 11.93 -4.60 24.16
CA SER A 114 13.38 -4.70 24.37
C SER A 114 14.22 -4.92 23.10
N ALA A 115 13.61 -4.96 21.91
CA ALA A 115 14.32 -5.30 20.68
C ALA A 115 13.57 -4.85 19.43
N TYR A 116 14.36 -4.45 18.43
CA TYR A 116 13.91 -4.14 17.07
C TYR A 116 14.62 -5.04 16.07
N ALA A 117 13.89 -5.51 15.06
CA ALA A 117 14.45 -6.17 13.89
C ALA A 117 13.67 -5.71 12.65
N ASP A 118 14.35 -5.66 11.52
CA ASP A 118 13.77 -5.27 10.24
C ASP A 118 14.31 -6.10 9.09
N THR A 119 13.52 -6.14 8.02
CA THR A 119 13.95 -6.65 6.72
C THR A 119 13.41 -5.77 5.60
N ASN A 120 14.09 -5.79 4.46
CA ASN A 120 13.81 -4.97 3.30
C ASN A 120 14.00 -5.84 2.05
N GLU A 121 12.90 -6.15 1.37
CA GLU A 121 12.88 -6.98 0.17
C GLU A 121 12.37 -6.14 -1.01
N GLY A 122 13.09 -6.09 -2.13
CA GLY A 122 12.67 -5.17 -3.17
C GLY A 122 13.43 -5.15 -4.49
N GLY A 123 13.21 -4.05 -5.20
CA GLY A 123 13.52 -3.92 -6.62
C GLY A 123 12.34 -4.33 -7.51
N TYR A 124 11.11 -4.25 -6.99
CA TYR A 124 9.90 -4.71 -7.67
C TYR A 124 9.26 -3.62 -8.53
N ASN A 125 8.72 -4.05 -9.65
CA ASN A 125 7.94 -3.24 -10.60
C ASN A 125 6.73 -4.03 -11.12
N ARG A 126 6.13 -4.82 -10.21
CA ARG A 126 4.99 -5.71 -10.44
C ARG A 126 4.25 -5.89 -9.12
N ASP A 127 3.04 -6.40 -9.16
CA ASP A 127 2.33 -6.83 -7.95
C ASP A 127 3.09 -7.99 -7.27
N THR A 128 3.12 -8.01 -5.94
CA THR A 128 3.88 -9.00 -5.16
C THR A 128 3.05 -9.62 -4.05
N CYS A 129 3.49 -10.79 -3.57
CA CYS A 129 2.97 -11.38 -2.35
C CYS A 129 4.12 -11.79 -1.42
N PHE A 130 3.92 -11.63 -0.11
CA PHE A 130 4.85 -12.08 0.91
C PHE A 130 4.17 -12.90 2.00
N HIS A 131 4.88 -13.91 2.47
CA HIS A 131 4.68 -14.47 3.79
C HIS A 131 5.39 -13.59 4.81
N VAL A 132 4.64 -13.11 5.80
CA VAL A 132 5.13 -12.26 6.87
C VAL A 132 5.29 -13.12 8.12
N TYR A 133 6.49 -13.17 8.67
CA TYR A 133 6.79 -13.80 9.95
C TYR A 133 7.55 -12.83 10.85
N GLY A 134 7.11 -12.74 12.11
CA GLY A 134 7.73 -11.84 13.07
C GLY A 134 7.83 -12.40 14.47
N ASP A 135 9.04 -12.43 15.01
CA ASP A 135 9.34 -12.95 16.34
C ASP A 135 10.39 -12.07 17.03
N PHE A 136 10.80 -12.42 18.25
CA PHE A 136 11.81 -11.71 19.00
C PHE A 136 13.12 -11.61 18.22
N LYS A 137 13.44 -10.39 17.75
CA LYS A 137 14.61 -10.07 16.90
C LYS A 137 14.63 -10.78 15.54
N VAL A 138 13.48 -11.21 15.03
CA VAL A 138 13.38 -11.90 13.73
C VAL A 138 12.28 -11.27 12.91
N ALA A 139 12.66 -10.61 11.81
CA ALA A 139 11.75 -10.04 10.82
C ALA A 139 11.98 -10.71 9.47
N GLU A 140 10.97 -11.42 8.96
CA GLU A 140 11.08 -12.15 7.70
C GLU A 140 9.96 -11.78 6.73
N LEU A 141 10.36 -11.42 5.52
CA LEU A 141 9.52 -11.27 4.34
C LEU A 141 9.98 -12.32 3.33
N ASN A 142 9.14 -13.31 3.10
CA ASN A 142 9.43 -14.37 2.13
C ASN A 142 8.52 -14.20 0.92
N GLU A 143 9.07 -13.87 -0.24
CA GLU A 143 8.28 -13.70 -1.48
C GLU A 143 7.54 -15.01 -1.82
N ALA A 144 6.26 -14.87 -2.14
CA ALA A 144 5.38 -15.96 -2.56
C ALA A 144 4.78 -15.62 -3.94
N PRO A 145 4.32 -16.63 -4.71
CA PRO A 145 3.65 -16.36 -5.99
C PRO A 145 2.40 -15.51 -5.79
N TYR A 146 2.35 -14.34 -6.44
CA TYR A 146 1.22 -13.41 -6.33
C TYR A 146 -0.13 -14.08 -6.65
N ASP A 147 -0.18 -14.88 -7.72
CA ASP A 147 -1.39 -15.60 -8.15
C ASP A 147 -1.94 -16.56 -7.08
N GLU A 148 -1.09 -17.11 -6.21
CA GLU A 148 -1.54 -17.97 -5.11
C GLU A 148 -2.25 -17.14 -4.04
N CYS A 149 -1.65 -16.02 -3.63
CA CYS A 149 -2.25 -15.12 -2.66
C CYS A 149 -3.54 -14.49 -3.19
N GLN A 150 -3.57 -14.13 -4.47
CA GLN A 150 -4.77 -13.61 -5.11
C GLN A 150 -5.91 -14.63 -5.11
N LYS A 151 -5.63 -15.92 -5.38
CA LYS A 151 -6.65 -16.99 -5.30
C LYS A 151 -7.17 -17.22 -3.88
N ILE A 152 -6.32 -17.06 -2.87
CA ILE A 152 -6.74 -17.16 -1.47
C ILE A 152 -7.63 -15.97 -1.11
N ARG A 153 -7.23 -14.75 -1.51
CA ARG A 153 -7.98 -13.52 -1.25
C ARG A 153 -9.35 -13.54 -1.92
N ASP A 154 -9.39 -13.89 -3.19
CA ASP A 154 -10.58 -13.84 -4.05
C ASP A 154 -10.91 -15.24 -4.61
N PRO A 155 -11.36 -16.19 -3.75
CA PRO A 155 -11.69 -17.54 -4.18
C PRO A 155 -12.89 -17.49 -5.13
N ARG A 156 -12.72 -18.04 -6.33
CA ARG A 156 -13.76 -18.14 -7.36
C ARG A 156 -14.58 -19.41 -7.21
#